data_AF-A0A970TYX4-F1
#
_entry.id   AF-A0A970TYX4-F1
#
_cell.length_a   1.000
_cell.length_b   1.000
_cell.length_c   1.000
_cell.angle_alpha   90.00
_cell.angle_beta   90.00
_cell.angle_gamma   90.00
#
_symmetry.space_group_name_H-M   'P 1'
#
loop_
_entity.id
_entity.type
_entity.pdbx_description
1 polymer ?
#
loop_
_entity_poly.entity_id
_entity_poly.type
_entity_poly.pdbx_seq_one_letter_code
_entity_poly.pdbx_strand_id
1 'polypeptide(L)'
;MCDTMAIVEADKVLFIKNSDRDANEAQFVEWYPRQDYPLKTKLRCTWITIPQVRQTRAVILCRPFWMWGAEMGANEDGVVIGNEAVFTNQPYAAAGLTGMDLVRLGLERSQNAFEASNVIISLLNSHGQGGGGGYENRRFTYHNSFIIVDKNGGYVLETAGKMWRRETIKGIVAISNGLTLPGFAEKYRSRLKTAVAQSNTRRMRMIMCACVSASKESLFALLRDHGEGQQYPRYRRINGALSAPCVHGGGWAAASQTTGSWVSELSPRGVQHWATGTSAPCTSLFKPVYLDEPLQLGPVSKNSVKGSLWWVHEQFHRLVVRDPATSYAVFEDERDAVEKEWLHNPPSTREAVKKHLKLLRAWKKTPLLNSLHDKRPAYVQRYWKRRRLE
;
A
#
# COMPACT_ATOMS: atom_id res chain seq x y z
N MET A 1 2.40 -1.20 9.10
CA MET A 1 1.04 -1.79 9.24
C MET A 1 0.38 -1.68 7.88
N CYS A 2 -0.52 -2.55 7.45
CA CYS A 2 -1.12 -2.45 6.11
C CYS A 2 -2.52 -3.05 6.16
N ASP A 3 -3.35 -2.70 5.19
CA ASP A 3 -4.69 -3.27 5.01
C ASP A 3 -4.92 -3.51 3.51
N THR A 4 -5.39 -4.71 3.15
CA THR A 4 -5.71 -5.10 1.76
C THR A 4 -7.02 -5.85 1.74
N MET A 5 -7.84 -5.61 0.72
CA MET A 5 -9.11 -6.30 0.52
C MET A 5 -9.31 -6.64 -0.94
N ALA A 6 -9.98 -7.76 -1.19
CA ALA A 6 -10.48 -8.14 -2.49
C ALA A 6 -11.95 -8.52 -2.42
N ILE A 7 -12.68 -8.24 -3.50
CA ILE A 7 -14.08 -8.59 -3.70
C ILE A 7 -14.14 -9.35 -5.02
N VAL A 8 -14.57 -10.61 -4.99
CA VAL A 8 -14.78 -11.43 -6.17
C VAL A 8 -16.28 -11.51 -6.45
N GLU A 9 -16.69 -10.89 -7.54
CA GLU A 9 -18.06 -10.88 -8.06
C GLU A 9 -18.13 -11.73 -9.34
N ALA A 10 -19.33 -11.88 -9.92
CA ALA A 10 -19.52 -12.73 -11.10
C ALA A 10 -18.84 -12.18 -12.36
N ASP A 11 -18.78 -10.86 -12.51
CA ASP A 11 -18.31 -10.17 -13.72
C ASP A 11 -17.03 -9.33 -13.50
N LYS A 12 -16.60 -9.17 -12.24
CA LYS A 12 -15.40 -8.40 -11.90
C LYS A 12 -14.76 -8.84 -10.59
N VAL A 13 -13.50 -8.43 -10.43
CA VAL A 13 -12.73 -8.54 -9.19
C VAL A 13 -12.24 -7.15 -8.81
N LEU A 14 -12.50 -6.75 -7.58
CA LEU A 14 -12.02 -5.50 -7.00
C LEU A 14 -10.88 -5.79 -6.04
N PHE A 15 -9.86 -4.94 -6.03
CA PHE A 15 -8.73 -5.00 -5.11
C PHE A 15 -8.45 -3.61 -4.56
N ILE A 16 -8.26 -3.49 -3.25
CA ILE A 16 -7.82 -2.23 -2.62
C ILE A 16 -6.72 -2.47 -1.60
N LYS A 17 -5.84 -1.49 -1.44
CA LYS A 17 -4.76 -1.56 -0.47
C LYS A 17 -4.31 -0.20 0.04
N ASN A 18 -4.06 -0.13 1.34
CA ASN A 18 -3.17 0.84 1.97
C ASN A 18 -1.88 0.15 2.41
N SER A 19 -0.74 0.78 2.11
CA SER A 19 0.56 0.38 2.66
C SER A 19 1.00 1.40 3.72
N ASP A 20 1.06 0.98 5.00
CA ASP A 20 1.49 1.82 6.10
C ASP A 20 2.93 1.52 6.54
N ARG A 21 3.79 2.52 6.35
CA ARG A 21 5.24 2.43 6.55
C ARG A 21 5.75 3.62 7.37
N ASP A 22 7.06 3.76 7.50
CA ASP A 22 7.64 4.91 8.18
C ASP A 22 7.26 6.21 7.45
N ALA A 23 6.97 7.28 8.18
CA ALA A 23 6.42 8.51 7.58
C ALA A 23 7.34 9.18 6.54
N ASN A 24 8.65 8.97 6.62
CA ASN A 24 9.63 9.46 5.64
C ASN A 24 9.98 8.40 4.58
N GLU A 25 9.16 7.38 4.42
CA GLU A 25 9.38 6.29 3.49
C GLU A 25 8.50 6.42 2.25
N ALA A 26 8.95 7.26 1.30
CA ALA A 26 8.23 7.48 0.06
C ALA A 26 8.00 6.20 -0.75
N GLN A 27 6.78 6.03 -1.25
CA GLN A 27 6.43 4.98 -2.21
C GLN A 27 6.12 5.60 -3.58
N PHE A 28 6.83 5.13 -4.60
CA PHE A 28 6.70 5.62 -5.95
C PHE A 28 5.92 4.63 -6.81
N VAL A 29 5.06 5.17 -7.68
CA VAL A 29 4.41 4.38 -8.73
C VAL A 29 5.37 4.35 -9.93
N GLU A 30 5.93 3.18 -10.21
CA GLU A 30 6.98 3.00 -11.21
C GLU A 30 6.59 1.89 -12.20
N TRP A 31 6.86 2.13 -13.48
CA TRP A 31 6.66 1.15 -14.55
C TRP A 31 7.98 0.49 -14.94
N TYR A 32 7.96 -0.83 -15.13
CA TYR A 32 9.10 -1.61 -15.63
C TYR A 32 8.65 -2.42 -16.84
N PRO A 33 9.41 -2.40 -17.96
CA PRO A 33 9.05 -3.14 -19.17
C PRO A 33 9.22 -4.65 -18.97
N ARG A 34 8.56 -5.41 -19.85
CA ARG A 34 8.90 -6.82 -20.13
C ARG A 34 10.36 -6.90 -20.56
N GLN A 35 11.11 -7.86 -20.01
CA GLN A 35 12.52 -8.05 -20.31
C GLN A 35 12.88 -9.53 -20.49
N ASP A 36 13.79 -9.79 -21.43
CA ASP A 36 14.48 -11.06 -21.62
C ASP A 36 15.88 -11.01 -21.00
N TYR A 37 16.29 -12.11 -20.36
CA TYR A 37 17.57 -12.22 -19.69
C TYR A 37 18.38 -13.42 -20.18
N PRO A 38 19.70 -13.28 -20.41
CA PRO A 38 20.59 -14.41 -20.69
C PRO A 38 20.51 -15.54 -19.66
N LEU A 39 20.84 -16.77 -20.07
CA LEU A 39 20.95 -17.90 -19.14
C LEU A 39 21.94 -17.59 -18.02
N LYS A 40 21.67 -18.10 -16.81
CA LYS A 40 22.49 -17.91 -15.60
C LYS A 40 22.58 -16.45 -15.10
N THR A 41 21.76 -15.54 -15.63
CA THR A 41 21.62 -14.19 -15.07
C THR A 41 21.23 -14.27 -13.60
N LYS A 42 21.84 -13.42 -12.77
CA LYS A 42 21.52 -13.29 -11.36
C LYS A 42 20.78 -11.98 -11.12
N LEU A 43 19.81 -12.01 -10.21
CA LEU A 43 19.02 -10.86 -9.80
C LEU A 43 19.36 -10.51 -8.35
N ARG A 44 19.80 -9.26 -8.12
CA ARG A 44 19.94 -8.71 -6.77
C ARG A 44 18.59 -8.19 -6.29
N CYS A 45 17.97 -8.92 -5.37
CA CYS A 45 16.80 -8.46 -4.62
C CYS A 45 17.26 -7.56 -3.45
N THR A 46 16.35 -7.22 -2.54
CA THR A 46 16.64 -6.29 -1.44
C THR A 46 17.82 -6.76 -0.58
N TRP A 47 17.82 -8.02 -0.12
CA TRP A 47 18.86 -8.54 0.79
C TRP A 47 19.73 -9.64 0.19
N ILE A 48 19.18 -10.44 -0.73
CA ILE A 48 19.84 -11.60 -1.31
C ILE A 48 19.89 -11.51 -2.83
N THR A 49 20.72 -12.37 -3.43
CA THR A 49 20.80 -12.54 -4.88
C THR A 49 20.26 -13.92 -5.24
N ILE A 50 19.35 -13.99 -6.21
CA ILE A 50 18.73 -15.24 -6.68
C ILE A 50 18.97 -15.44 -8.19
N PRO A 51 18.79 -16.66 -8.73
CA PRO A 51 18.72 -16.85 -10.17
C PRO A 51 17.57 -16.04 -10.80
N GLN A 52 17.85 -15.40 -11.93
CA GLN A 52 16.84 -14.70 -12.72
C GLN A 52 16.17 -15.68 -13.70
N VAL A 53 14.89 -15.43 -14.01
CA VAL A 53 14.14 -16.15 -15.05
C VAL A 53 14.52 -15.64 -16.45
N ARG A 54 14.19 -16.42 -17.49
CA ARG A 54 14.49 -16.04 -18.88
C ARG A 54 13.71 -14.82 -19.36
N GLN A 55 12.49 -14.65 -18.88
CA GLN A 55 11.61 -13.58 -19.29
C GLN A 55 10.84 -13.08 -18.06
N THR A 56 10.64 -11.76 -18.00
CA THR A 56 9.80 -11.09 -17.00
C THR A 56 8.71 -10.31 -17.68
N ARG A 57 7.59 -10.16 -16.99
CA ARG A 57 6.43 -9.39 -17.44
C ARG A 57 6.62 -7.90 -17.18
N ALA A 58 5.97 -7.06 -18.00
CA ALA A 58 5.86 -5.64 -17.66
C ALA A 58 5.01 -5.47 -16.40
N VAL A 59 5.43 -4.57 -15.51
CA VAL A 59 4.78 -4.33 -14.21
C VAL A 59 4.68 -2.85 -13.89
N ILE A 60 3.64 -2.49 -13.16
CA ILE A 60 3.58 -1.24 -12.41
C ILE A 60 3.59 -1.56 -10.92
N LEU A 61 4.46 -0.89 -10.20
CA LEU A 61 4.74 -1.15 -8.79
C LEU A 61 4.49 0.12 -7.97
N CYS A 62 3.90 -0.02 -6.78
CA CYS A 62 4.01 0.96 -5.72
C CYS A 62 5.15 0.54 -4.79
N ARG A 63 6.32 1.15 -5.01
CA ARG A 63 7.60 0.70 -4.48
C ARG A 63 8.15 1.65 -3.42
N PRO A 64 8.50 1.18 -2.21
CA PRO A 64 9.27 1.97 -1.26
C PRO A 64 10.67 2.26 -1.80
N PHE A 65 11.12 3.52 -1.72
CA PHE A 65 12.24 4.00 -2.53
C PHE A 65 13.57 3.26 -2.34
N TRP A 66 13.82 2.67 -1.16
CA TRP A 66 15.12 2.09 -0.81
C TRP A 66 15.26 0.60 -1.14
N MET A 67 14.16 -0.11 -1.41
CA MET A 67 14.17 -1.57 -1.60
C MET A 67 13.89 -1.96 -3.06
N TRP A 68 14.24 -3.20 -3.43
CA TRP A 68 14.03 -3.67 -4.80
C TRP A 68 12.57 -4.09 -5.05
N GLY A 69 11.97 -4.78 -4.07
CA GLY A 69 10.59 -5.23 -4.09
C GLY A 69 9.57 -4.12 -3.86
N ALA A 70 8.28 -4.42 -4.02
CA ALA A 70 7.17 -3.47 -3.90
C ALA A 70 6.11 -3.91 -2.90
N GLU A 71 5.35 -2.97 -2.34
CA GLU A 71 4.25 -3.28 -1.41
C GLU A 71 3.00 -3.79 -2.15
N MET A 72 2.88 -3.39 -3.42
CA MET A 72 1.78 -3.75 -4.31
C MET A 72 2.10 -3.41 -5.75
N GLY A 73 1.34 -3.97 -6.68
CA GLY A 73 1.44 -3.65 -8.09
C GLY A 73 0.54 -4.51 -8.96
N ALA A 74 0.64 -4.27 -10.26
CA ALA A 74 -0.05 -5.02 -11.30
C ALA A 74 0.92 -5.40 -12.43
N ASN A 75 0.61 -6.45 -13.18
CA ASN A 75 1.36 -6.84 -14.37
C ASN A 75 0.51 -6.77 -15.65
N GLU A 76 1.18 -6.85 -16.81
CA GLU A 76 0.54 -6.74 -18.13
C GLU A 76 -0.54 -7.80 -18.43
N ASP A 77 -0.66 -8.85 -17.62
CA ASP A 77 -1.67 -9.90 -17.76
C ASP A 77 -2.84 -9.75 -16.77
N GLY A 78 -2.85 -8.63 -16.02
CA GLY A 78 -3.94 -8.29 -15.10
C GLY A 78 -3.83 -8.96 -13.74
N VAL A 79 -2.67 -9.50 -13.37
CA VAL A 79 -2.41 -9.96 -12.00
C VAL A 79 -2.16 -8.75 -11.11
N VAL A 80 -2.82 -8.68 -9.96
CA VAL A 80 -2.60 -7.67 -8.91
C VAL A 80 -2.24 -8.35 -7.61
N ILE A 81 -1.19 -7.86 -6.94
CA ILE A 81 -0.71 -8.40 -5.67
C ILE A 81 -0.50 -7.27 -4.66
N GLY A 82 -0.83 -7.53 -3.40
CA GLY A 82 -0.36 -6.73 -2.26
C GLY A 82 -0.09 -7.59 -1.03
N ASN A 83 0.78 -7.11 -0.13
CA ASN A 83 1.20 -7.85 1.06
C ASN A 83 1.07 -7.08 2.39
N GLU A 84 1.08 -7.80 3.50
CA GLU A 84 1.08 -7.23 4.85
C GLU A 84 2.11 -7.94 5.70
N ALA A 85 2.76 -7.16 6.57
CA ALA A 85 3.55 -7.71 7.66
C ALA A 85 2.64 -8.50 8.62
N VAL A 86 2.90 -9.79 8.79
CA VAL A 86 2.27 -10.64 9.80
C VAL A 86 3.30 -11.15 10.81
N PHE A 87 2.86 -11.30 12.05
CA PHE A 87 3.70 -11.73 13.15
C PHE A 87 3.35 -13.15 13.57
N THR A 88 4.36 -14.01 13.57
CA THR A 88 4.19 -15.44 13.79
C THR A 88 5.07 -15.93 14.95
N ASN A 89 4.83 -17.16 15.38
CA ASN A 89 5.67 -17.88 16.35
C ASN A 89 6.92 -18.54 15.72
N GLN A 90 7.14 -18.35 14.42
CA GLN A 90 8.27 -18.92 13.71
C GLN A 90 9.49 -17.98 13.76
N PRO A 91 10.73 -18.51 13.73
CA PRO A 91 11.94 -17.70 13.67
C PRO A 91 11.98 -16.81 12.43
N TYR A 92 12.51 -15.60 12.58
CA TYR A 92 12.72 -14.65 11.48
C TYR A 92 14.16 -14.75 11.00
N ALA A 93 14.36 -15.05 9.71
CA ALA A 93 15.71 -15.12 9.14
C ALA A 93 16.33 -13.71 9.03
N ALA A 94 17.64 -13.63 9.31
CA ALA A 94 18.40 -12.37 9.20
C ALA A 94 18.51 -11.87 7.75
N ALA A 95 18.47 -12.77 6.77
CA ALA A 95 18.44 -12.47 5.35
C ALA A 95 17.54 -13.49 4.63
N GLY A 96 16.88 -13.04 3.56
CA GLY A 96 15.97 -13.82 2.73
C GLY A 96 15.29 -12.92 1.70
N LEU A 97 14.25 -13.43 1.04
CA LEU A 97 13.35 -12.58 0.28
C LEU A 97 12.41 -11.84 1.23
N THR A 98 12.29 -10.52 1.08
CA THR A 98 11.23 -9.78 1.79
C THR A 98 9.87 -10.09 1.17
N GLY A 99 8.78 -9.79 1.88
CA GLY A 99 7.43 -9.86 1.29
C GLY A 99 7.32 -9.02 0.03
N MET A 100 7.95 -7.85 0.06
CA MET A 100 7.94 -6.91 -1.07
C MET A 100 8.73 -7.46 -2.26
N ASP A 101 9.83 -8.18 -2.02
CA ASP A 101 10.55 -8.90 -3.09
C ASP A 101 9.63 -9.97 -3.69
N LEU A 102 8.91 -10.72 -2.86
CA LEU A 102 7.97 -11.76 -3.30
C LEU A 102 6.79 -11.19 -4.11
N VAL A 103 6.26 -10.01 -3.74
CA VAL A 103 5.23 -9.30 -4.53
C VAL A 103 5.74 -9.03 -5.95
N ARG A 104 6.91 -8.39 -6.07
CA ARG A 104 7.48 -8.04 -7.38
C ARG A 104 7.82 -9.29 -8.20
N LEU A 105 8.44 -10.28 -7.58
CA LEU A 105 8.79 -11.54 -8.25
C LEU A 105 7.55 -12.32 -8.71
N GLY A 106 6.47 -12.31 -7.91
CA GLY A 106 5.19 -12.86 -8.30
C GLY A 106 4.67 -12.19 -9.58
N LEU A 107 4.53 -10.87 -9.56
CA LEU A 107 4.06 -10.07 -10.69
C LEU A 107 4.90 -10.27 -11.96
N GLU A 108 6.22 -10.21 -11.84
CA GLU A 108 7.13 -10.33 -12.99
C GLU A 108 7.14 -11.75 -13.61
N ARG A 109 6.66 -12.78 -12.91
CA ARG A 109 6.85 -14.20 -13.30
C ARG A 109 5.57 -15.02 -13.48
N SER A 110 4.38 -14.40 -13.52
CA SER A 110 3.10 -15.13 -13.56
C SER A 110 2.04 -14.54 -14.48
N GLN A 111 1.25 -15.37 -15.17
CA GLN A 111 0.19 -14.92 -16.09
C GLN A 111 -1.16 -14.71 -15.40
N ASN A 112 -1.33 -15.29 -14.22
CA ASN A 112 -2.58 -15.34 -13.49
C ASN A 112 -2.29 -15.45 -11.98
N ALA A 113 -3.32 -15.24 -11.17
CA ALA A 113 -3.23 -15.25 -9.71
C ALA A 113 -2.75 -16.60 -9.16
N PHE A 114 -3.13 -17.70 -9.81
CA PHE A 114 -2.73 -19.05 -9.39
C PHE A 114 -1.22 -19.25 -9.58
N GLU A 115 -0.70 -18.94 -10.75
CA GLU A 115 0.73 -18.96 -11.04
C GLU A 115 1.51 -18.03 -10.12
N ALA A 116 1.02 -16.82 -9.86
CA ALA A 116 1.72 -15.87 -8.99
C ALA A 116 1.85 -16.41 -7.57
N SER A 117 0.80 -17.03 -7.06
CA SER A 117 0.85 -17.70 -5.75
C SER A 117 1.83 -18.88 -5.73
N ASN A 118 1.90 -19.67 -6.80
CA ASN A 118 2.88 -20.77 -6.91
C ASN A 118 4.32 -20.25 -7.01
N VAL A 119 4.56 -19.15 -7.73
CA VAL A 119 5.86 -18.47 -7.80
C VAL A 119 6.29 -18.04 -6.40
N ILE A 120 5.42 -17.36 -5.65
CA ILE A 120 5.72 -16.90 -4.29
C ILE A 120 6.04 -18.10 -3.38
N ILE A 121 5.24 -19.17 -3.43
CA ILE A 121 5.47 -20.39 -2.65
C ILE A 121 6.81 -21.05 -3.01
N SER A 122 7.11 -21.19 -4.30
CA SER A 122 8.35 -21.79 -4.78
C SER A 122 9.57 -20.99 -4.29
N LEU A 123 9.54 -19.67 -4.45
CA LEU A 123 10.60 -18.77 -4.00
C LEU A 123 10.78 -18.80 -2.48
N LEU A 124 9.67 -18.84 -1.73
CA LEU A 124 9.70 -18.98 -0.28
C LEU A 124 10.38 -20.29 0.14
N ASN A 125 10.06 -21.40 -0.52
CA ASN A 125 10.66 -22.71 -0.21
C ASN A 125 12.17 -22.72 -0.52
N SER A 126 12.56 -22.20 -1.69
CA SER A 126 13.95 -22.21 -2.17
C SER A 126 14.86 -21.21 -1.46
N HIS A 127 14.35 -20.01 -1.15
CA HIS A 127 15.18 -18.90 -0.67
C HIS A 127 14.81 -18.41 0.74
N GLY A 128 13.69 -18.89 1.30
CA GLY A 128 13.18 -18.40 2.58
C GLY A 128 12.68 -16.96 2.50
N GLN A 129 12.20 -16.47 3.64
CA GLN A 129 11.84 -15.07 3.80
C GLN A 129 12.53 -14.46 5.02
N GLY A 130 12.90 -13.18 4.92
CA GLY A 130 13.61 -12.50 5.98
C GLY A 130 14.30 -11.20 5.55
N GLY A 131 15.13 -10.68 6.44
CA GLY A 131 15.73 -9.36 6.30
C GLY A 131 14.86 -8.23 6.85
N GLY A 132 15.50 -7.09 7.14
CA GLY A 132 14.82 -5.92 7.71
C GLY A 132 13.79 -5.33 6.76
N GLY A 133 12.54 -5.22 7.22
CA GLY A 133 11.42 -4.66 6.45
C GLY A 133 11.12 -3.19 6.73
N GLY A 134 11.74 -2.56 7.74
CA GLY A 134 11.55 -1.15 8.10
C GLY A 134 12.65 -0.23 7.56
N TYR A 135 12.32 1.03 7.28
CA TYR A 135 13.29 2.03 6.80
C TYR A 135 14.09 2.63 7.96
N GLU A 136 13.40 3.14 8.98
CA GLU A 136 13.99 3.76 10.17
C GLU A 136 14.55 2.71 11.14
N ASN A 137 13.89 1.55 11.24
CA ASN A 137 14.35 0.43 12.05
C ASN A 137 14.59 -0.82 11.20
N ARG A 138 15.85 -1.03 10.83
CA ARG A 138 16.30 -2.18 10.04
C ARG A 138 16.20 -3.52 10.76
N ARG A 139 15.97 -3.53 12.08
CA ARG A 139 15.73 -4.76 12.85
C ARG A 139 14.26 -5.19 12.84
N PHE A 140 13.38 -4.40 12.24
CA PHE A 140 11.97 -4.76 12.14
C PHE A 140 11.78 -5.87 11.11
N THR A 141 11.57 -7.10 11.59
CA THR A 141 11.39 -8.32 10.77
C THR A 141 10.00 -8.92 11.00
N TYR A 142 9.47 -9.53 9.94
CA TYR A 142 8.13 -10.12 9.92
C TYR A 142 8.01 -11.15 8.79
N HIS A 143 6.96 -11.97 8.84
CA HIS A 143 6.51 -12.78 7.70
C HIS A 143 5.40 -12.06 6.95
N ASN A 144 4.89 -12.63 5.86
CA ASN A 144 3.93 -11.93 5.01
C ASN A 144 2.64 -12.71 4.75
N SER A 145 1.53 -11.97 4.72
CA SER A 145 0.31 -12.38 4.03
C SER A 145 0.23 -11.66 2.69
N PHE A 146 -0.53 -12.23 1.77
CA PHE A 146 -0.75 -11.70 0.43
C PHE A 146 -2.20 -11.88 0.01
N ILE A 147 -2.76 -10.88 -0.67
CA ILE A 147 -3.88 -11.06 -1.59
C ILE A 147 -3.32 -11.00 -2.99
N ILE A 148 -3.68 -11.99 -3.79
CA ILE A 148 -3.23 -12.20 -5.17
C ILE A 148 -4.49 -12.40 -6.01
N VAL A 149 -4.77 -11.51 -6.95
CA VAL A 149 -5.99 -11.55 -7.77
C VAL A 149 -5.69 -11.37 -9.24
N ASP A 150 -6.60 -11.83 -10.08
CA ASP A 150 -6.73 -11.47 -11.49
C ASP A 150 -8.22 -11.33 -11.84
N LYS A 151 -8.56 -11.19 -13.12
CA LYS A 151 -9.96 -11.08 -13.56
C LYS A 151 -10.85 -12.31 -13.29
N ASN A 152 -10.26 -13.46 -12.95
CA ASN A 152 -10.95 -14.73 -12.72
C ASN A 152 -11.13 -15.05 -11.23
N GLY A 153 -10.66 -14.18 -10.33
CA GLY A 153 -10.75 -14.36 -8.88
C GLY A 153 -9.39 -14.17 -8.22
N GLY A 154 -9.11 -14.95 -7.17
CA GLY A 154 -7.82 -14.86 -6.51
C GLY A 154 -7.68 -15.70 -5.26
N TYR A 155 -6.61 -15.43 -4.53
CA TYR A 155 -6.16 -16.19 -3.37
C TYR A 155 -5.69 -15.30 -2.24
N VAL A 156 -5.99 -15.73 -1.01
CA VAL A 156 -5.24 -15.30 0.17
C VAL A 156 -4.12 -16.30 0.40
N LEU A 157 -2.88 -15.83 0.51
CA LEU A 157 -1.71 -16.63 0.83
C LEU A 157 -1.08 -16.11 2.12
N GLU A 158 -1.04 -16.93 3.16
CA GLU A 158 -0.42 -16.59 4.44
C GLU A 158 0.80 -17.44 4.70
N THR A 159 1.83 -16.85 5.32
CA THR A 159 3.11 -17.51 5.54
C THR A 159 3.61 -17.39 6.99
N ALA A 160 4.36 -18.39 7.42
CA ALA A 160 5.07 -18.42 8.69
C ALA A 160 6.37 -19.21 8.50
N GLY A 161 7.54 -18.55 8.48
CA GLY A 161 8.79 -19.20 8.08
C GLY A 161 8.68 -19.71 6.65
N LYS A 162 8.86 -21.01 6.41
CA LYS A 162 8.60 -21.64 5.10
C LYS A 162 7.21 -22.27 4.99
N MET A 163 6.44 -22.32 6.07
CA MET A 163 5.08 -22.85 6.05
C MET A 163 4.16 -21.82 5.42
N TRP A 164 3.17 -22.31 4.68
CA TRP A 164 2.21 -21.46 4.02
C TRP A 164 0.84 -22.14 3.97
N ARG A 165 -0.20 -21.33 3.82
CA ARG A 165 -1.54 -21.77 3.46
C ARG A 165 -2.11 -20.82 2.42
N ARG A 166 -2.74 -21.40 1.38
CA ARG A 166 -3.42 -20.66 0.32
C ARG A 166 -4.89 -21.06 0.30
N GLU A 167 -5.78 -20.08 0.28
CA GLU A 167 -7.22 -20.30 0.13
C GLU A 167 -7.77 -19.44 -1.01
N THR A 168 -8.73 -19.98 -1.77
CA THR A 168 -9.43 -19.23 -2.82
C THR A 168 -10.35 -18.19 -2.19
N ILE A 169 -10.39 -16.99 -2.78
CA ILE A 169 -11.26 -15.90 -2.35
C ILE A 169 -12.69 -16.17 -2.83
N LYS A 170 -13.65 -16.08 -1.93
CA LYS A 170 -15.09 -16.16 -2.22
C LYS A 170 -15.77 -14.92 -1.67
N GLY A 171 -16.39 -14.11 -2.53
CA GLY A 171 -17.01 -12.84 -2.14
C GLY A 171 -15.97 -11.85 -1.62
N ILE A 172 -16.19 -11.31 -0.41
CA ILE A 172 -15.35 -10.27 0.20
C ILE A 172 -14.33 -10.90 1.15
N VAL A 173 -13.05 -10.58 0.99
CA VAL A 173 -12.00 -10.91 1.95
C VAL A 173 -11.10 -9.72 2.20
N ALA A 174 -10.70 -9.51 3.45
CA ALA A 174 -9.69 -8.54 3.83
C ALA A 174 -8.62 -9.20 4.70
N ILE A 175 -7.39 -8.72 4.57
CA ILE A 175 -6.24 -9.06 5.41
C ILE A 175 -5.58 -7.77 5.93
N SER A 176 -4.98 -7.90 7.11
CA SER A 176 -4.28 -6.83 7.83
C SER A 176 -3.04 -7.44 8.49
N ASN A 177 -2.47 -6.80 9.52
CA ASN A 177 -1.24 -7.29 10.18
C ASN A 177 -1.46 -8.49 11.15
N GLY A 178 -2.20 -9.51 10.71
CA GLY A 178 -2.47 -10.73 11.45
C GLY A 178 -2.91 -11.86 10.53
N LEU A 179 -2.53 -13.10 10.90
CA LEU A 179 -3.00 -14.30 10.21
C LEU A 179 -4.50 -14.51 10.44
N THR A 180 -5.19 -14.92 9.40
CA THR A 180 -6.66 -15.01 9.30
C THR A 180 -7.15 -16.36 8.79
N LEU A 181 -6.31 -17.15 8.10
CA LEU A 181 -6.74 -18.41 7.52
C LEU A 181 -6.98 -19.46 8.62
N PRO A 182 -8.19 -20.04 8.74
CA PRO A 182 -8.52 -21.00 9.79
C PRO A 182 -7.53 -22.16 9.85
N GLY A 183 -7.22 -22.68 11.02
CA GLY A 183 -6.21 -23.71 11.28
C GLY A 183 -4.76 -23.23 11.17
N PHE A 184 -4.45 -22.33 10.22
CA PHE A 184 -3.10 -21.77 10.06
C PHE A 184 -2.85 -20.65 11.07
N ALA A 185 -3.82 -19.75 11.22
CA ALA A 185 -3.77 -18.65 12.16
C ALA A 185 -3.63 -19.17 13.61
N GLU A 186 -4.43 -20.16 14.01
CA GLU A 186 -4.38 -20.77 15.34
C GLU A 186 -3.01 -21.36 15.66
N LYS A 187 -2.39 -22.00 14.66
CA LYS A 187 -1.11 -22.69 14.80
C LYS A 187 0.09 -21.73 14.83
N TYR A 188 0.06 -20.65 14.04
CA TYR A 188 1.25 -19.84 13.79
C TYR A 188 1.20 -18.39 14.28
N ARG A 189 0.02 -17.82 14.61
CA ARG A 189 -0.07 -16.39 14.93
C ARG A 189 0.58 -16.02 16.26
N SER A 190 1.18 -14.84 16.32
CA SER A 190 1.56 -14.20 17.59
C SER A 190 0.43 -13.34 18.14
N ARG A 191 -0.36 -13.87 19.09
CA ARG A 191 -1.59 -13.21 19.61
C ARG A 191 -1.33 -11.79 20.13
N LEU A 192 -0.26 -11.56 20.88
CA LEU A 192 0.07 -10.25 21.46
C LEU A 192 0.35 -9.20 20.37
N LYS A 193 1.18 -9.54 19.38
CA LYS A 193 1.54 -8.61 18.31
C LYS A 193 0.34 -8.30 17.39
N THR A 194 -0.49 -9.31 17.11
CA THR A 194 -1.75 -9.14 16.36
C THR A 194 -2.72 -8.18 17.07
N ALA A 195 -2.83 -8.26 18.40
CA ALA A 195 -3.68 -7.37 19.19
C ALA A 195 -3.16 -5.93 19.21
N VAL A 196 -1.85 -5.72 19.40
CA VAL A 196 -1.22 -4.39 19.36
C VAL A 196 -1.41 -3.72 17.99
N ALA A 197 -1.41 -4.53 16.92
CA ALA A 197 -1.67 -4.07 15.56
C ALA A 197 -3.15 -3.72 15.29
N GLN A 198 -4.10 -3.94 16.20
CA GLN A 198 -5.54 -3.70 15.92
C GLN A 198 -6.06 -4.27 14.58
N SER A 199 -5.42 -5.31 14.08
CA SER A 199 -5.64 -5.88 12.76
C SER A 199 -7.09 -6.33 12.56
N ASN A 200 -7.70 -6.94 13.58
CA ASN A 200 -9.09 -7.37 13.54
C ASN A 200 -10.07 -6.19 13.39
N THR A 201 -9.83 -5.07 14.09
CA THR A 201 -10.71 -3.89 14.02
C THR A 201 -10.73 -3.31 12.61
N ARG A 202 -9.56 -3.09 12.02
CA ARG A 202 -9.44 -2.54 10.65
C ARG A 202 -10.00 -3.50 9.61
N ARG A 203 -9.65 -4.78 9.70
CA ARG A 203 -10.14 -5.83 8.81
C ARG A 203 -11.67 -5.93 8.82
N MET A 204 -12.27 -5.98 10.01
CA MET A 204 -13.73 -6.06 10.12
C MET A 204 -14.41 -4.80 9.56
N ARG A 205 -13.82 -3.63 9.80
CA ARG A 205 -14.34 -2.38 9.23
C ARG A 205 -14.34 -2.40 7.70
N MET A 206 -13.26 -2.86 7.07
CA MET A 206 -13.20 -3.00 5.62
C MET A 206 -14.30 -3.90 5.07
N ILE A 207 -14.48 -5.08 5.67
CA ILE A 207 -15.51 -6.04 5.25
C ILE A 207 -16.90 -5.43 5.42
N MET A 208 -17.19 -4.82 6.57
CA MET A 208 -18.51 -4.22 6.83
C MET A 208 -18.83 -3.08 5.86
N CYS A 209 -17.87 -2.20 5.57
CA CYS A 209 -18.06 -1.11 4.60
C CYS A 209 -18.25 -1.64 3.18
N ALA A 210 -17.49 -2.67 2.77
CA ALA A 210 -17.60 -3.28 1.46
C ALA A 210 -18.95 -4.00 1.24
N CYS A 211 -19.55 -4.55 2.30
CA CYS A 211 -20.90 -5.11 2.25
C CYS A 211 -21.97 -4.05 1.95
N VAL A 212 -21.71 -2.77 2.24
CA VAL A 212 -22.65 -1.67 1.98
C VAL A 212 -22.51 -1.15 0.54
N SER A 213 -21.29 -0.94 0.07
CA SER A 213 -21.04 -0.50 -1.31
C SER A 213 -19.63 -0.85 -1.76
N ALA A 214 -19.52 -1.34 -3.00
CA ALA A 214 -18.27 -1.71 -3.67
C ALA A 214 -18.03 -0.88 -4.96
N SER A 215 -18.53 0.36 -5.02
CA SER A 215 -18.20 1.28 -6.12
C SER A 215 -16.76 1.80 -5.97
N LYS A 216 -16.16 2.31 -7.06
CA LYS A 216 -14.80 2.88 -6.99
C LYS A 216 -14.74 4.06 -6.00
N GLU A 217 -15.78 4.89 -5.97
CA GLU A 217 -15.96 5.99 -5.02
C GLU A 217 -15.99 5.48 -3.57
N SER A 218 -16.78 4.45 -3.28
CA SER A 218 -16.86 3.89 -1.92
C SER A 218 -15.55 3.23 -1.50
N LEU A 219 -14.83 2.61 -2.43
CA LEU A 219 -13.51 2.03 -2.20
C LEU A 219 -12.44 3.10 -1.94
N PHE A 220 -12.47 4.23 -2.65
CA PHE A 220 -11.61 5.38 -2.33
C PHE A 220 -11.91 5.90 -0.93
N ALA A 221 -13.19 6.10 -0.60
CA ALA A 221 -13.62 6.54 0.73
C ALA A 221 -13.19 5.55 1.83
N LEU A 222 -13.28 4.24 1.57
CA LEU A 222 -12.85 3.21 2.52
C LEU A 222 -11.35 3.27 2.82
N LEU A 223 -10.52 3.52 1.80
CA LEU A 223 -9.07 3.70 2.03
C LEU A 223 -8.75 5.01 2.77
N ARG A 224 -9.65 6.00 2.76
CA ARG A 224 -9.54 7.27 3.50
C ARG A 224 -10.05 7.20 4.94
N ASP A 225 -10.69 6.11 5.29
CA ASP A 225 -11.47 6.00 6.52
C ASP A 225 -10.62 6.10 7.81
N HIS A 226 -11.13 6.86 8.79
CA HIS A 226 -10.50 7.08 10.11
C HIS A 226 -11.23 6.39 11.28
N GLY A 227 -12.20 5.53 11.00
CA GLY A 227 -13.03 4.86 11.99
C GLY A 227 -14.44 5.42 12.09
N GLU A 228 -15.31 4.71 12.81
CA GLU A 228 -16.73 5.05 12.90
C GLU A 228 -16.95 6.42 13.55
N GLY A 229 -17.74 7.27 12.88
CA GLY A 229 -18.01 8.63 13.34
C GLY A 229 -16.78 9.53 13.39
N GLN A 230 -15.68 9.16 12.73
CA GLN A 230 -14.45 9.96 12.68
C GLN A 230 -14.25 10.52 11.27
N GLN A 231 -14.32 11.84 11.13
CA GLN A 231 -13.92 12.54 9.91
C GLN A 231 -12.39 12.69 9.81
N TYR A 232 -11.68 12.60 10.95
CA TYR A 232 -10.25 12.87 11.05
C TYR A 232 -9.52 11.84 11.91
N PRO A 233 -8.18 11.74 11.79
CA PRO A 233 -7.39 10.78 12.56
C PRO A 233 -7.45 11.05 14.07
N ARG A 234 -7.78 10.01 14.84
CA ARG A 234 -7.72 10.06 16.30
C ARG A 234 -6.42 9.42 16.82
N TYR A 235 -5.57 10.23 17.45
CA TYR A 235 -4.29 9.77 17.98
C TYR A 235 -4.41 9.17 19.39
N ARG A 236 -3.93 7.93 19.54
CA ARG A 236 -3.72 7.26 20.84
C ARG A 236 -2.22 7.22 21.16
N ARG A 237 -1.87 7.25 22.47
CA ARG A 237 -0.46 7.29 22.91
C ARG A 237 0.34 6.05 22.49
N ILE A 238 -0.25 4.86 22.60
CA ILE A 238 0.45 3.58 22.38
C ILE A 238 0.62 3.31 20.89
N ASN A 239 -0.46 3.34 20.13
CA ASN A 239 -0.51 2.87 18.75
C ASN A 239 -0.97 3.95 17.75
N GLY A 240 -0.85 5.23 18.08
CA GLY A 240 -1.12 6.30 17.13
C GLY A 240 -2.54 6.31 16.60
N ALA A 241 -2.67 6.54 15.29
CA ALA A 241 -3.91 6.46 14.53
C ALA A 241 -4.02 5.11 13.77
N LEU A 242 -3.65 3.99 14.41
CA LEU A 242 -3.68 2.64 13.80
C LEU A 242 -5.03 1.91 13.92
N SER A 243 -6.09 2.58 14.40
CA SER A 243 -7.39 1.93 14.61
C SER A 243 -8.29 1.91 13.37
N ALA A 244 -7.83 2.45 12.24
CA ALA A 244 -8.60 2.61 11.02
C ALA A 244 -7.73 2.40 9.76
N PRO A 245 -8.34 2.17 8.59
CA PRO A 245 -7.61 1.92 7.34
C PRO A 245 -6.66 3.05 6.93
N CYS A 246 -7.04 4.32 7.07
CA CYS A 246 -6.15 5.45 6.79
C CYS A 246 -5.30 5.76 8.02
N VAL A 247 -4.04 5.32 7.99
CA VAL A 247 -3.12 5.43 9.12
C VAL A 247 -2.31 6.72 9.05
N HIS A 248 -2.21 7.40 10.19
CA HIS A 248 -1.44 8.62 10.34
C HIS A 248 -0.33 8.50 11.38
N GLY A 249 0.85 9.03 11.03
CA GLY A 249 2.05 9.00 11.86
C GLY A 249 1.85 9.68 13.22
N GLY A 250 2.08 8.92 14.28
CA GLY A 250 1.99 9.35 15.67
C GLY A 250 1.95 8.15 16.60
N GLY A 251 2.30 8.32 17.88
CA GLY A 251 2.35 7.22 18.86
C GLY A 251 3.76 6.78 19.25
N TRP A 252 3.87 5.98 20.31
CA TRP A 252 5.16 5.56 20.89
C TRP A 252 5.58 4.15 20.46
N ALA A 253 4.67 3.18 20.43
CA ALA A 253 4.98 1.77 20.16
C ALA A 253 4.83 1.39 18.68
N ALA A 254 3.90 2.05 17.98
CA ALA A 254 3.73 1.89 16.55
C ALA A 254 3.27 3.23 15.96
N ALA A 255 4.01 3.70 14.96
CA ALA A 255 3.84 5.03 14.37
C ALA A 255 4.05 4.99 12.85
N SER A 256 3.36 4.06 12.20
CA SER A 256 3.27 4.00 10.74
C SER A 256 2.42 5.14 10.20
N GLN A 257 2.51 5.36 8.90
CA GLN A 257 1.69 6.26 8.08
C GLN A 257 1.36 5.54 6.79
N THR A 258 0.13 5.67 6.28
CA THR A 258 -0.18 5.22 4.92
C THR A 258 0.69 6.02 3.94
N THR A 259 1.55 5.33 3.20
CA THR A 259 2.57 5.93 2.31
C THR A 259 2.29 5.69 0.82
N GLY A 260 1.31 4.83 0.53
CA GLY A 260 0.75 4.59 -0.79
C GLY A 260 -0.58 3.84 -0.68
N SER A 261 -1.47 4.12 -1.62
CA SER A 261 -2.80 3.52 -1.71
C SER A 261 -3.09 3.12 -3.15
N TRP A 262 -3.77 1.99 -3.33
CA TRP A 262 -4.04 1.38 -4.62
C TRP A 262 -5.45 0.81 -4.69
N VAL A 263 -6.12 0.98 -5.83
CA VAL A 263 -7.42 0.37 -6.15
C VAL A 263 -7.35 -0.22 -7.55
N SER A 264 -7.96 -1.38 -7.75
CA SER A 264 -8.09 -2.02 -9.06
C SER A 264 -9.47 -2.60 -9.27
N GLU A 265 -9.96 -2.48 -10.50
CA GLU A 265 -11.12 -3.17 -11.00
C GLU A 265 -10.68 -4.02 -12.19
N LEU A 266 -10.85 -5.34 -12.06
CA LEU A 266 -10.42 -6.33 -13.05
C LEU A 266 -11.67 -6.99 -13.60
N SER A 267 -11.91 -6.88 -14.90
CA SER A 267 -13.06 -7.50 -15.55
C SER A 267 -12.65 -8.10 -16.91
N PRO A 268 -13.48 -8.97 -17.50
CA PRO A 268 -13.27 -9.40 -18.88
C PRO A 268 -13.28 -8.26 -19.90
N ARG A 269 -13.93 -7.12 -19.58
CA ARG A 269 -14.03 -5.94 -20.46
C ARG A 269 -12.80 -5.04 -20.40
N GLY A 270 -11.96 -5.20 -19.37
CA GLY A 270 -10.80 -4.36 -19.16
C GLY A 270 -10.39 -4.30 -17.70
N VAL A 271 -9.19 -3.74 -17.50
CA VAL A 271 -8.56 -3.55 -16.20
C VAL A 271 -8.35 -2.05 -15.98
N GLN A 272 -8.68 -1.57 -14.79
CA GLN A 272 -8.44 -0.19 -14.38
C GLN A 272 -7.69 -0.18 -13.05
N HIS A 273 -6.61 0.58 -12.99
CA HIS A 273 -5.85 0.80 -11.76
C HIS A 273 -5.88 2.27 -11.36
N TRP A 274 -5.94 2.50 -10.06
CA TRP A 274 -5.91 3.82 -9.46
C TRP A 274 -4.91 3.83 -8.31
N ALA A 275 -4.03 4.82 -8.27
CA ALA A 275 -3.04 4.94 -7.22
C ALA A 275 -2.92 6.37 -6.71
N THR A 276 -2.65 6.51 -5.42
CA THR A 276 -2.36 7.84 -4.86
C THR A 276 -0.96 8.29 -5.17
N GLY A 277 0.05 7.42 -5.29
CA GLY A 277 1.45 7.83 -5.49
C GLY A 277 1.95 8.92 -4.51
N THR A 278 1.32 8.99 -3.33
CA THR A 278 1.57 9.94 -2.24
C THR A 278 1.21 9.28 -0.91
N SER A 279 1.56 9.89 0.21
CA SER A 279 1.06 9.48 1.51
C SER A 279 -0.43 9.80 1.68
N ALA A 280 -1.03 9.22 2.74
CA ALA A 280 -2.35 9.50 3.30
C ALA A 280 -3.45 9.81 2.26
N PRO A 281 -4.22 8.79 1.82
CA PRO A 281 -5.23 8.95 0.78
C PRO A 281 -6.30 10.00 1.11
N CYS A 282 -6.57 10.27 2.39
CA CYS A 282 -7.53 11.28 2.84
C CYS A 282 -7.13 12.71 2.46
N THR A 283 -5.87 12.95 2.14
CA THR A 283 -5.36 14.28 1.70
C THR A 283 -4.88 14.25 0.25
N SER A 284 -5.21 13.20 -0.50
CA SER A 284 -4.67 12.91 -1.82
C SER A 284 -5.77 12.65 -2.85
N LEU A 285 -5.36 12.59 -4.11
CA LEU A 285 -6.16 12.13 -5.25
C LEU A 285 -5.69 10.75 -5.69
N PHE A 286 -6.64 9.86 -5.96
CA PHE A 286 -6.44 8.64 -6.74
C PHE A 286 -6.31 9.04 -8.21
N LYS A 287 -5.17 8.72 -8.81
CA LYS A 287 -4.89 8.98 -10.22
C LYS A 287 -5.03 7.67 -11.00
N PRO A 288 -5.60 7.69 -12.21
CA PRO A 288 -5.61 6.50 -13.05
C PRO A 288 -4.18 6.13 -13.41
N VAL A 289 -3.92 4.83 -13.51
CA VAL A 289 -2.61 4.24 -13.79
C VAL A 289 -2.79 3.15 -14.84
N TYR A 290 -1.98 3.22 -15.90
CA TYR A 290 -2.13 2.37 -17.08
C TYR A 290 -0.85 1.60 -17.37
N LEU A 291 -0.95 0.28 -17.59
CA LEU A 291 0.17 -0.63 -17.86
C LEU A 291 0.85 -0.39 -19.22
N ASP A 292 0.13 0.18 -20.17
CA ASP A 292 0.59 0.53 -21.51
C ASP A 292 1.19 1.94 -21.61
N GLU A 293 1.11 2.74 -20.54
CA GLU A 293 1.78 4.04 -20.44
C GLU A 293 3.05 3.92 -19.58
N PRO A 294 4.26 3.95 -20.17
CA PRO A 294 5.50 3.96 -19.41
C PRO A 294 5.56 5.18 -18.50
N LEU A 295 5.27 4.96 -17.22
CA LEU A 295 5.29 6.00 -16.22
C LEU A 295 6.72 6.18 -15.71
N GLN A 296 7.49 7.06 -16.37
CA GLN A 296 8.69 7.63 -15.75
C GLN A 296 8.27 8.75 -14.78
N LEU A 297 7.63 8.39 -13.67
CA LEU A 297 7.77 9.18 -12.45
C LEU A 297 9.19 8.89 -11.96
N GLY A 298 10.16 9.64 -12.53
CA GLY A 298 11.59 9.32 -12.44
C GLY A 298 12.07 9.06 -11.00
N PRO A 299 13.22 8.40 -10.83
CA PRO A 299 13.76 8.07 -9.52
C PRO A 299 13.93 9.37 -8.71
N VAL A 300 13.00 9.62 -7.80
CA VAL A 300 13.12 10.78 -6.92
C VAL A 300 14.19 10.41 -5.90
N SER A 301 15.25 11.21 -5.87
CA SER A 301 16.31 11.07 -4.87
C SER A 301 15.73 11.09 -3.45
N LYS A 302 16.46 10.48 -2.50
CA LYS A 302 16.04 10.32 -1.10
C LYS A 302 15.43 11.58 -0.47
N ASN A 303 15.85 12.77 -0.90
CA ASN A 303 15.52 14.06 -0.28
C ASN A 303 15.11 15.19 -1.26
N SER A 304 14.83 14.93 -2.55
CA SER A 304 14.46 16.05 -3.45
C SER A 304 12.97 16.39 -3.37
N VAL A 305 12.64 17.41 -2.56
CA VAL A 305 11.36 18.13 -2.59
C VAL A 305 11.08 18.73 -3.98
N LYS A 306 12.12 19.09 -4.74
CA LYS A 306 11.95 19.73 -6.05
C LYS A 306 11.50 18.69 -7.08
N GLY A 307 10.22 18.77 -7.44
CA GLY A 307 9.61 18.04 -8.57
C GLY A 307 8.92 16.72 -8.22
N SER A 308 9.07 16.21 -7.00
CA SER A 308 8.41 14.98 -6.56
C SER A 308 6.97 15.21 -6.11
N LEU A 309 6.02 14.54 -6.75
CA LEU A 309 4.62 14.53 -6.32
C LEU A 309 4.48 14.06 -4.87
N TRP A 310 5.19 12.99 -4.49
CA TRP A 310 5.10 12.41 -3.15
C TRP A 310 5.57 13.40 -2.09
N TRP A 311 6.73 14.05 -2.26
CA TRP A 311 7.26 14.97 -1.25
C TRP A 311 6.51 16.31 -1.21
N VAL A 312 6.05 16.81 -2.36
CA VAL A 312 5.20 18.01 -2.40
C VAL A 312 3.88 17.76 -1.67
N HIS A 313 3.30 16.58 -1.88
CA HIS A 313 2.11 16.13 -1.15
C HIS A 313 2.39 15.95 0.34
N GLU A 314 3.48 15.29 0.73
CA GLU A 314 3.79 15.06 2.15
C GLU A 314 3.95 16.38 2.92
N GLN A 315 4.48 17.44 2.29
CA GLN A 315 4.48 18.78 2.89
C GLN A 315 3.07 19.33 3.11
N PHE A 316 2.18 19.17 2.12
CA PHE A 316 0.78 19.56 2.25
C PHE A 316 0.07 18.75 3.34
N HIS A 317 0.21 17.43 3.31
CA HIS A 317 -0.31 16.52 4.31
C HIS A 317 0.05 16.94 5.74
N ARG A 318 1.33 17.25 5.98
CA ARG A 318 1.83 17.70 7.28
C ARG A 318 1.29 19.06 7.74
N LEU A 319 0.89 19.93 6.83
CA LEU A 319 0.18 21.17 7.16
C LEU A 319 -1.24 20.83 7.59
N VAL A 320 -1.96 20.03 6.79
CA VAL A 320 -3.35 19.65 7.03
C VAL A 320 -3.53 18.95 8.38
N VAL A 321 -2.67 17.99 8.72
CA VAL A 321 -2.84 17.22 9.97
C VAL A 321 -2.57 18.02 11.25
N ARG A 322 -2.06 19.26 11.17
CA ARG A 322 -1.90 20.14 12.35
C ARG A 322 -3.24 20.49 12.98
N ASP A 323 -4.24 20.76 12.13
CA ASP A 323 -5.61 21.06 12.55
C ASP A 323 -6.59 20.58 11.46
N PRO A 324 -6.87 19.27 11.40
CA PRO A 324 -7.61 18.69 10.29
C PRO A 324 -9.06 19.22 10.21
N ALA A 325 -9.68 19.53 11.36
CA ALA A 325 -11.02 20.10 11.43
C ALA A 325 -11.16 21.43 10.67
N THR A 326 -10.11 22.26 10.70
CA THR A 326 -10.07 23.53 9.97
C THR A 326 -9.54 23.36 8.53
N SER A 327 -8.62 22.41 8.33
CA SER A 327 -7.86 22.29 7.09
C SER A 327 -8.62 21.62 5.94
N TYR A 328 -9.55 20.71 6.24
CA TYR A 328 -10.21 19.91 5.20
C TYR A 328 -11.10 20.75 4.28
N ALA A 329 -11.75 21.79 4.80
CA ALA A 329 -12.54 22.74 4.03
C ALA A 329 -11.74 23.46 2.92
N VAL A 330 -10.40 23.43 2.96
CA VAL A 330 -9.55 24.05 1.93
C VAL A 330 -9.49 23.23 0.64
N PHE A 331 -9.66 21.91 0.71
CA PHE A 331 -9.34 21.03 -0.42
C PHE A 331 -10.34 19.90 -0.66
N GLU A 332 -11.16 19.53 0.33
CA GLU A 332 -11.99 18.32 0.29
C GLU A 332 -12.99 18.34 -0.88
N ASP A 333 -13.78 19.41 -1.02
CA ASP A 333 -14.76 19.52 -2.10
C ASP A 333 -14.09 19.51 -3.49
N GLU A 334 -12.97 20.21 -3.65
CA GLU A 334 -12.23 20.24 -4.91
C GLU A 334 -11.57 18.88 -5.21
N ARG A 335 -11.05 18.19 -4.20
CA ARG A 335 -10.52 16.82 -4.32
C ARG A 335 -11.61 15.90 -4.84
N ASP A 336 -12.78 15.89 -4.20
CA ASP A 336 -13.87 14.97 -4.52
C ASP A 336 -14.49 15.28 -5.88
N ALA A 337 -14.62 16.55 -6.25
CA ALA A 337 -15.07 16.96 -7.58
C ALA A 337 -14.12 16.47 -8.68
N VAL A 338 -12.80 16.58 -8.48
CA VAL A 338 -11.80 16.12 -9.45
C VAL A 338 -11.82 14.59 -9.59
N GLU A 339 -11.96 13.84 -8.50
CA GLU A 339 -12.07 12.37 -8.60
C GLU A 339 -13.36 11.94 -9.26
N LYS A 340 -14.48 12.60 -8.95
CA LYS A 340 -15.75 12.33 -9.60
C LYS A 340 -15.66 12.57 -11.12
N GLU A 341 -15.01 13.65 -11.55
CA GLU A 341 -14.72 13.92 -12.96
C GLU A 341 -13.88 12.78 -13.57
N TRP A 342 -12.78 12.38 -12.92
CA TRP A 342 -11.88 11.35 -13.42
C TRP A 342 -12.52 9.96 -13.46
N LEU A 343 -13.43 9.64 -12.55
CA LEU A 343 -14.14 8.35 -12.58
C LEU A 343 -15.05 8.21 -13.79
N HIS A 344 -15.54 9.33 -14.36
CA HIS A 344 -16.31 9.35 -15.60
C HIS A 344 -15.42 9.49 -16.84
N ASN A 345 -14.40 10.34 -16.78
CA ASN A 345 -13.47 10.60 -17.87
C ASN A 345 -12.01 10.56 -17.37
N PRO A 346 -11.42 9.36 -17.25
CA PRO A 346 -10.06 9.21 -16.74
C PRO A 346 -9.03 9.90 -17.65
N PRO A 347 -8.23 10.86 -17.15
CA PRO A 347 -7.15 11.46 -17.92
C PRO A 347 -5.95 10.51 -18.01
N SER A 348 -4.94 10.82 -18.84
CA SER A 348 -3.67 10.11 -18.78
C SER A 348 -3.02 10.25 -17.39
N THR A 349 -2.18 9.28 -17.01
CA THR A 349 -1.50 9.31 -15.69
C THR A 349 -0.70 10.60 -15.50
N ARG A 350 -0.03 11.05 -16.57
CA ARG A 350 0.82 12.25 -16.59
C ARG A 350 -0.01 13.53 -16.36
N GLU A 351 -1.17 13.64 -16.97
CA GLU A 351 -2.06 14.80 -16.79
C GLU A 351 -2.63 14.84 -15.38
N ALA A 352 -3.05 13.68 -14.86
CA ALA A 352 -3.56 13.55 -13.50
C ALA A 352 -2.51 14.00 -12.46
N VAL A 353 -1.24 13.60 -12.64
CA VAL A 353 -0.11 14.03 -11.80
C VAL A 353 0.13 15.55 -11.92
N LYS A 354 0.12 16.11 -13.14
CA LYS A 354 0.29 17.56 -13.36
C LYS A 354 -0.84 18.36 -12.68
N LYS A 355 -2.10 17.94 -12.82
CA LYS A 355 -3.28 18.56 -12.19
C LYS A 355 -3.14 18.51 -10.67
N HIS A 356 -2.81 17.35 -10.09
CA HIS A 356 -2.63 17.22 -8.64
C HIS A 356 -1.47 18.09 -8.12
N LEU A 357 -0.32 18.17 -8.80
CA LEU A 357 0.77 19.08 -8.43
C LEU A 357 0.35 20.55 -8.44
N LYS A 358 -0.50 20.95 -9.40
CA LYS A 358 -1.05 22.31 -9.46
C LYS A 358 -1.97 22.59 -8.27
N LEU A 359 -2.88 21.65 -7.97
CA LEU A 359 -3.80 21.73 -6.82
C LEU A 359 -3.04 21.83 -5.50
N LEU A 360 -2.06 20.97 -5.25
CA LEU A 360 -1.24 21.00 -4.04
C LEU A 360 -0.55 22.36 -3.85
N ARG A 361 -0.03 22.96 -4.93
CA ARG A 361 0.58 24.29 -4.87
C ARG A 361 -0.45 25.38 -4.57
N ALA A 362 -1.67 25.27 -5.09
CA ALA A 362 -2.76 26.20 -4.81
C ALA A 362 -3.23 26.07 -3.36
N TRP A 363 -3.58 24.86 -2.90
CA TRP A 363 -4.04 24.61 -1.53
C TRP A 363 -3.02 25.05 -0.48
N LYS A 364 -1.73 24.76 -0.68
CA LYS A 364 -0.67 25.20 0.23
C LYS A 364 -0.54 26.72 0.35
N LYS A 365 -0.96 27.49 -0.66
CA LYS A 365 -0.93 28.96 -0.64
C LYS A 365 -2.14 29.56 0.08
N THR A 366 -3.16 28.77 0.42
CA THR A 366 -4.31 29.25 1.18
C THR A 366 -3.84 29.81 2.53
N PRO A 367 -4.12 31.09 2.85
CA PRO A 367 -3.63 31.73 4.07
C PRO A 367 -3.99 30.95 5.35
N LEU A 368 -5.20 30.38 5.39
CA LEU A 368 -5.70 29.58 6.50
C LEU A 368 -4.74 28.46 6.91
N LEU A 369 -4.15 27.72 5.96
CA LEU A 369 -3.23 26.61 6.25
C LEU A 369 -1.89 27.08 6.82
N ASN A 370 -1.46 28.28 6.46
CA ASN A 370 -0.17 28.84 6.87
C ASN A 370 -0.21 29.50 8.26
N SER A 371 -1.40 29.82 8.76
CA SER A 371 -1.62 30.38 10.10
C SER A 371 -2.08 29.33 11.14
N LEU A 372 -2.12 28.04 10.79
CA LEU A 372 -2.63 27.00 11.69
C LEU A 372 -1.72 26.78 12.91
N HIS A 373 -2.36 26.73 14.08
CA HIS A 373 -1.77 26.18 15.29
C HIS A 373 -1.85 24.65 15.26
N ASP A 374 -0.78 23.98 15.73
CA ASP A 374 -0.76 22.52 15.80
C ASP A 374 -1.59 22.03 17.00
N LYS A 375 -2.81 21.57 16.72
CA LYS A 375 -3.76 21.03 17.71
C LYS A 375 -3.53 19.55 18.03
N ARG A 376 -2.57 18.89 17.39
CA ARG A 376 -2.25 17.50 17.71
C ARG A 376 -1.67 17.37 19.12
N PRO A 377 -1.83 16.22 19.79
CA PRO A 377 -1.20 16.00 21.09
C PRO A 377 0.32 16.21 21.05
N ALA A 378 0.91 16.75 22.13
CA ALA A 378 2.33 17.12 22.19
C ALA A 378 3.30 15.98 21.81
N TYR A 379 2.96 14.72 22.12
CA TYR A 379 3.76 13.56 21.74
C TYR A 379 3.78 13.31 20.22
N VAL A 380 2.67 13.60 19.53
CA VAL A 380 2.58 13.54 18.07
C VAL A 380 3.36 14.70 17.46
N GLN A 381 3.24 15.91 18.01
CA GLN A 381 4.06 17.04 17.58
C GLN A 381 5.56 16.72 17.69
N ARG A 382 6.00 16.08 18.78
CA ARG A 382 7.39 15.64 18.96
C ARG A 382 7.80 14.57 17.96
N TYR A 383 6.92 13.61 17.65
CA TYR A 383 7.14 12.61 16.60
C TYR A 383 7.46 13.28 15.25
N TRP A 384 6.68 14.30 14.87
CA TRP A 384 6.86 15.04 13.63
C TRP A 384 8.06 15.99 13.63
N LYS A 385 8.37 16.62 14.77
CA LYS A 385 9.56 17.47 14.92
C LYS A 385 10.86 16.70 14.65
N ARG A 386 10.94 15.41 15.01
CA ARG A 386 12.10 14.55 14.75
C ARG A 386 12.25 14.10 13.29
N ARG A 387 11.20 14.27 12.47
CA ARG A 387 11.15 13.79 11.09
C ARG A 387 10.95 14.92 10.09
N ARG A 388 11.36 16.15 10.43
CA ARG A 388 11.21 17.32 9.54
C ARG A 388 11.81 17.01 8.16
N LEU A 389 11.10 17.45 7.13
CA LEU A 389 11.64 17.45 5.78
C LEU A 389 12.60 18.64 5.70
N GLU A 390 13.82 18.39 5.24
CA GLU A 390 14.81 19.43 4.95
C GLU A 390 14.44 20.23 3.69
#